data_AF-A0A413HF89-F1
#
_entry.id   AF-A0A413HF89-F1
#
_cell.length_a   1.000
_cell.length_b   1.000
_cell.length_c   1.000
_cell.angle_alpha   90.00
_cell.angle_beta   90.00
_cell.angle_gamma   90.00
#
_symmetry.space_group_name_H-M   'P 1'
#
loop_
_entity.id
_entity.type
_entity.pdbx_description
1 polymer ?
#
loop_
_entity_poly.entity_id
_entity_poly.type
_entity_poly.pdbx_seq_one_letter_code
_entity_poly.pdbx_strand_id
1 'polypeptide(L)'
;MKKSSGKVVKYNKWGYIILIPFIVVYVVFQLIPLISTIYNSFFENYMSGLTQVGPRFVGFENYQKLFSDGDIWIYTKNTLLLW
;
A
#
# COMPACT_ATOMS: atom_id res chain seq x y z
N MET A 1 25.78 5.55 -51.38
CA MET A 1 24.40 5.46 -50.85
C MET A 1 24.36 6.02 -49.43
N LYS A 2 23.76 7.20 -49.21
CA LYS A 2 23.51 7.75 -47.86
C LYS A 2 22.21 7.12 -47.33
N LYS A 3 22.29 6.30 -46.28
CA LYS A 3 21.10 5.78 -45.58
C LYS A 3 20.39 6.95 -44.92
N SER A 4 19.20 7.27 -45.42
CA SER A 4 18.25 8.18 -44.76
C SER A 4 17.94 7.62 -43.37
N SER A 5 18.36 8.33 -42.33
CA SER A 5 17.92 8.08 -40.96
C SER A 5 16.44 8.44 -40.91
N GLY A 6 15.58 7.43 -41.00
CA GLY A 6 14.15 7.59 -40.75
C GLY A 6 13.97 8.20 -39.36
N LYS A 7 13.34 9.38 -39.28
CA LYS A 7 12.93 9.99 -38.02
C LYS A 7 12.07 8.96 -37.27
N VAL A 8 12.65 8.31 -36.26
CA VAL A 8 11.89 7.56 -35.27
C VAL A 8 11.06 8.60 -34.52
N VAL A 9 9.81 8.77 -34.93
CA VAL A 9 8.88 9.69 -34.29
C VAL A 9 8.68 9.15 -32.87
N LYS A 10 9.29 9.81 -31.87
CA LYS A 10 9.15 9.46 -30.46
C LYS A 10 7.74 9.83 -30.01
N TYR A 11 6.79 8.91 -30.17
CA TYR A 11 5.41 9.05 -29.68
C TYR A 11 5.29 8.99 -28.14
N ASN A 12 6.40 8.89 -27.39
CA ASN A 12 6.43 8.75 -25.92
C ASN A 12 5.59 9.79 -25.17
N LYS A 13 5.44 11.02 -25.70
CA LYS A 13 4.68 12.08 -25.01
C LYS A 13 3.19 11.72 -24.83
N TRP A 14 2.58 11.07 -25.81
CA TRP A 14 1.17 10.67 -25.74
C TRP A 14 0.95 9.49 -24.78
N GLY A 15 1.92 8.59 -24.67
CA GLY A 15 1.90 7.50 -23.69
C GLY A 15 1.82 8.01 -22.26
N TYR A 16 2.59 9.06 -21.92
CA TYR A 16 2.51 9.67 -20.59
C TYR A 16 1.17 10.36 -20.34
N ILE A 17 0.62 11.08 -21.33
CA ILE A 17 -0.68 11.77 -21.18
C ILE A 17 -1.82 10.78 -20.89
N ILE A 18 -1.83 9.63 -21.56
CA ILE A 18 -2.82 8.57 -21.33
C ILE A 18 -2.61 7.89 -19.97
N LEU A 19 -1.36 7.78 -19.50
CA LEU A 19 -1.02 7.13 -18.24
C LEU A 19 -1.31 8.01 -17.01
N ILE A 20 -1.17 9.33 -17.13
CA ILE A 20 -1.40 10.28 -16.02
C ILE A 20 -2.74 10.07 -15.30
N PRO A 21 -3.91 9.97 -15.95
CA PRO A 21 -5.17 9.79 -15.23
C PRO A 21 -5.20 8.49 -14.41
N PHE A 22 -4.62 7.40 -14.92
CA PHE A 22 -4.48 6.15 -14.16
C PHE A 22 -3.58 6.34 -12.93
N ILE A 23 -2.42 6.97 -13.09
CA ILE A 23 -1.49 7.22 -11.98
C ILE A 23 -2.15 8.09 -10.90
N VAL A 24 -2.88 9.13 -11.29
CA VAL A 24 -3.57 10.01 -10.34
C VAL A 24 -4.59 9.22 -9.52
N VAL A 25 -5.44 8.44 -10.17
CA VAL A 25 -6.43 7.59 -9.48
C VAL A 25 -5.74 6.58 -8.57
N TYR A 26 -4.72 5.88 -9.07
CA TYR A 26 -3.94 4.94 -8.27
C TYR A 26 -3.32 5.60 -7.04
N VAL A 27 -2.70 6.76 -7.18
CA VAL A 27 -2.05 7.44 -6.05
C VAL A 27 -3.07 7.86 -5.00
N VAL A 28 -4.18 8.46 -5.43
CA VAL A 28 -5.22 9.00 -4.52
C VAL A 28 -5.96 7.89 -3.80
N PHE A 29 -6.37 6.84 -4.51
CA PHE A 29 -7.28 5.83 -3.96
C PHE A 29 -6.58 4.54 -3.52
N GLN A 30 -5.36 4.26 -3.97
CA GLN A 30 -4.61 3.06 -3.57
C GLN A 30 -3.40 3.43 -2.72
N LEU A 31 -2.48 4.24 -3.26
CA LEU A 31 -1.18 4.45 -2.63
C LEU A 31 -1.30 5.24 -1.32
N ILE A 32 -2.07 6.32 -1.31
CA ILE A 32 -2.29 7.13 -0.10
C ILE A 32 -2.94 6.29 1.01
N PRO A 33 -4.08 5.58 0.79
CA PRO A 33 -4.67 4.73 1.81
C PRO A 33 -3.74 3.61 2.30
N LEU A 34 -2.93 3.03 1.40
CA LEU A 34 -1.95 2.01 1.77
C LEU A 34 -0.89 2.57 2.72
N ILE A 35 -0.30 3.73 2.40
CA ILE A 35 0.69 4.38 3.26
C ILE A 35 0.05 4.79 4.59
N SER A 36 -1.17 5.34 4.56
CA SER A 36 -1.92 5.68 5.78
C SER A 36 -2.17 4.46 6.66
N THR A 37 -2.41 3.29 6.07
CA THR A 37 -2.59 2.03 6.82
C THR A 37 -1.29 1.63 7.52
N ILE A 38 -0.16 1.71 6.82
CA ILE A 38 1.18 1.44 7.41
C ILE A 38 1.51 2.48 8.48
N TYR A 39 1.17 3.75 8.27
CA TYR A 39 1.37 4.78 9.29
C TYR A 39 0.53 4.48 10.53
N ASN A 40 -0.78 4.23 10.35
CA ASN A 40 -1.70 3.95 11.44
C ASN A 40 -1.34 2.68 12.24
N SER A 41 -0.66 1.69 11.66
CA SER A 41 -0.25 0.50 12.40
C SER A 41 0.82 0.77 13.48
N PHE A 42 1.51 1.91 13.44
CA PHE A 42 2.40 2.37 14.53
C PHE A 42 1.68 3.12 15.64
N PHE A 43 0.37 3.34 15.50
CA PHE A 43 -0.45 4.03 16.48
C PHE A 43 -1.45 3.06 17.11
N GLU A 44 -1.71 3.26 18.39
CA GLU A 44 -2.87 2.72 19.05
C GLU A 44 -4.04 3.65 18.73
N ASN A 45 -4.79 3.26 17.70
CA ASN A 45 -5.97 3.98 17.24
C ASN A 45 -7.05 2.96 16.88
N TYR A 46 -7.96 2.69 17.82
CA TYR A 46 -9.06 1.76 17.63
C TYR A 46 -10.34 2.28 18.29
N MET A 47 -11.48 1.81 17.79
CA MET A 47 -12.76 2.10 18.42
C MET A 47 -13.10 0.97 19.38
N SER A 48 -13.32 1.31 20.65
CA SER A 48 -13.87 0.42 21.67
C SER A 48 -15.31 0.84 21.95
N GLY A 49 -16.26 0.21 21.27
CA GLY A 49 -17.67 0.62 21.30
C GLY A 49 -17.85 2.03 20.73
N LEU A 50 -18.42 2.94 21.53
CA LEU A 50 -18.61 4.35 21.17
C LEU A 50 -17.40 5.24 21.52
N THR A 51 -16.37 4.67 22.15
CA THR A 51 -15.16 5.42 22.55
C THR A 51 -14.04 5.19 21.56
N GLN A 52 -13.45 6.28 21.06
CA GLN A 52 -12.23 6.22 20.27
C GLN A 52 -11.03 6.25 21.20
N VAL A 53 -10.22 5.19 21.17
CA VAL A 53 -8.96 5.12 21.90
C VAL A 53 -7.85 5.46 20.92
N GLY A 54 -7.21 6.62 21.10
CA GLY A 54 -6.08 7.07 20.27
C GLY A 54 -6.25 8.46 19.63
N PRO A 55 -5.26 8.94 18.85
CA PRO A 55 -4.05 8.23 18.43
C PRO A 55 -2.88 8.38 19.42
N ARG A 56 -2.40 7.26 19.98
CA ARG A 56 -1.14 7.22 20.75
C ARG A 56 -0.06 6.55 19.91
N PHE A 57 1.11 7.17 19.75
CA PHE A 57 2.23 6.54 19.06
C PHE A 57 2.82 5.44 19.96
N VAL A 58 2.74 4.19 19.50
CA VAL A 58 3.22 3.00 20.22
C VAL A 58 4.38 2.30 19.49
N GLY A 59 4.78 2.82 18.33
CA GLY A 59 5.90 2.27 17.56
C GLY A 59 5.65 0.81 17.18
N PHE A 60 6.53 -0.08 17.63
CA PHE A 60 6.48 -1.51 17.28
C PHE A 60 5.70 -2.38 18.26
N GLU A 61 5.11 -1.81 19.31
CA GLU A 61 4.39 -2.57 20.36
C GLU A 61 3.24 -3.42 19.77
N ASN A 62 2.49 -2.86 18.81
CA ASN A 62 1.43 -3.58 18.09
C ASN A 62 1.94 -4.83 17.37
N TYR A 63 3.11 -4.76 16.74
CA TYR A 63 3.71 -5.89 16.04
C TYR A 63 4.23 -6.93 17.02
N GLN A 64 4.88 -6.50 18.11
CA GLN A 64 5.34 -7.42 19.14
C GLN A 64 4.18 -8.22 19.71
N LYS A 65 3.10 -7.54 20.12
CA LYS A 65 1.87 -8.17 20.62
C LYS A 65 1.25 -9.13 19.61
N LEU A 66 1.23 -8.77 18.33
CA LEU A 66 0.69 -9.63 17.26
C LEU A 66 1.49 -10.94 17.12
N PHE A 67 2.82 -10.88 17.22
CA PHE A 67 3.69 -12.05 17.03
C PHE A 67 3.93 -12.86 18.31
N SER A 68 3.83 -12.26 19.50
CA SER A 68 4.03 -12.95 20.79
C SER A 68 2.73 -13.56 21.32
N ASP A 69 1.63 -12.81 21.28
CA ASP A 69 0.39 -13.16 21.99
C ASP A 69 -0.73 -13.55 21.02
N GLY A 70 -0.56 -13.32 19.72
CA GLY A 70 -1.55 -13.59 18.70
C GLY A 70 -1.50 -15.03 18.17
N ASP A 71 -2.67 -15.61 17.91
CA ASP A 71 -2.84 -16.87 17.18
C ASP A 71 -2.47 -16.78 15.68
N ILE A 72 -1.75 -15.73 15.27
CA ILE A 72 -1.42 -15.42 13.88
C ILE A 72 -0.69 -16.57 13.19
N TRP A 73 0.13 -17.33 13.91
CA TRP A 73 0.84 -18.48 13.36
C TRP A 73 -0.09 -19.65 13.06
N ILE A 74 -1.11 -19.86 13.90
CA ILE A 74 -2.12 -20.89 13.68
C ILE A 74 -2.95 -20.53 12.45
N TYR A 75 -3.43 -19.28 12.39
CA TYR A 75 -4.21 -18.81 11.24
C TYR A 75 -3.40 -18.87 9.94
N THR A 76 -2.13 -18.44 9.97
CA THR A 76 -1.24 -18.51 8.81
C THR A 76 -1.07 -19.94 8.31
N LYS A 77 -0.84 -20.91 9.21
CA LYS A 77 -0.75 -22.33 8.86
C LYS A 77 -2.04 -22.86 8.24
N ASN A 78 -3.18 -22.51 8.83
CA ASN A 78 -4.49 -22.92 8.31
C ASN A 78 -4.74 -22.35 6.90
N THR A 79 -4.41 -21.07 6.66
CA THR A 79 -4.53 -20.46 5.32
C THR A 79 -3.62 -21.13 4.30
N LEU A 80 -2.38 -21.45 4.66
CA LEU A 80 -1.45 -22.15 3.76
C LEU A 80 -1.86 -23.60 3.48
N LEU A 81 -2.55 -24.26 4.42
CA LEU A 81 -3.05 -25.62 4.21
C LEU A 81 -4.30 -25.65 3.34
N LEU A 82 -5.13 -24.60 3.40
CA LEU A 82 -6.36 -24.47 2.62
C LEU A 82 -6.12 -24.09 1.16
N TRP A 83 -4.97 -23.49 0.83
CA TRP A 83 -4.57 -23.10 -0.51
C TRP A 83 -3.79 -24.21 -1.21
#